data_AF-A0A970MWV2-F1
#
_entry.id   AF-A0A970MWV2-F1
#
_cell.length_a   1.000
_cell.length_b   1.000
_cell.length_c   1.000
_cell.angle_alpha   90.00
_cell.angle_beta   90.00
_cell.angle_gamma   90.00
#
_symmetry.space_group_name_H-M   'P 1'
#
loop_
_entity.id
_entity.type
_entity.pdbx_description
1 polymer ?
#
loop_
_entity_poly.entity_id
_entity_poly.type
_entity_poly.pdbx_seq_one_letter_code
_entity_poly.pdbx_strand_id
1 'polypeptide(L)'
;MRKNRFVTAIVMLVGAAIVCGLFRFNYNSAYYDGLYDRYIIVNMLALIWVPMATIILVFRANPESFGFVMSIRRQVWLITAALFAGVLLLIMIVARMTAFQDYYPIFRLFDGFEPAFAGYPSTNPFTQAPWLMLYAQASYGMYLFCWEFFFWGFLLFGLQRSLGSFVAVVLQAVAFGLLHWGKPEMLPSFAGGIIMGMLALYAKSFLPVFVLHWAASISLDVMVVLMRPQ
;
A
#
# COMPACT_ATOMS: atom_id res chain seq x y z
N MET A 1 25.17 -14.64 13.13
CA MET A 1 25.35 -13.19 12.90
C MET A 1 25.68 -12.80 11.45
N ARG A 2 26.66 -13.43 10.78
CA ARG A 2 27.07 -13.07 9.38
C ARG A 2 25.92 -13.17 8.36
N LYS A 3 25.09 -14.22 8.45
CA LYS A 3 23.91 -14.42 7.58
C LYS A 3 22.85 -13.31 7.74
N ASN A 4 22.59 -12.87 8.96
CA ASN A 4 21.61 -11.79 9.20
C ASN A 4 22.08 -10.47 8.60
N ARG A 5 23.36 -10.11 8.81
CA ARG A 5 23.95 -8.90 8.22
C ARG A 5 23.90 -8.91 6.70
N PHE A 6 24.17 -10.07 6.09
CA PHE A 6 24.04 -10.26 4.64
C PHE A 6 22.60 -10.02 4.15
N VAL A 7 21.60 -10.63 4.81
CA VAL A 7 20.18 -10.41 4.42
C VAL A 7 19.81 -8.94 4.55
N THR A 8 20.11 -8.30 5.69
CA THR A 8 19.82 -6.88 5.89
C THR A 8 20.47 -6.01 4.82
N ALA A 9 21.74 -6.24 4.47
CA ALA A 9 22.44 -5.46 3.45
C ALA A 9 21.81 -5.60 2.05
N ILE A 10 21.46 -6.82 1.64
CA ILE A 10 20.80 -7.05 0.35
C ILE A 10 19.38 -6.45 0.33
N VAL A 11 18.63 -6.57 1.43
CA VAL A 11 17.30 -5.94 1.56
C VAL A 11 17.40 -4.42 1.45
N MET A 12 18.39 -3.79 2.07
CA MET A 12 18.63 -2.35 1.91
C MET A 12 18.94 -1.98 0.46
N LEU A 13 19.83 -2.73 -0.21
CA LEU A 13 20.22 -2.47 -1.59
C LEU A 13 19.03 -2.63 -2.56
N VAL A 14 18.35 -3.78 -2.50
CA VAL A 14 17.20 -4.10 -3.37
C VAL A 14 16.03 -3.17 -3.05
N GLY A 15 15.76 -2.93 -1.77
CA GLY A 15 14.73 -2.02 -1.31
C GLY A 15 14.94 -0.60 -1.80
N ALA A 16 16.15 -0.06 -1.67
CA ALA A 16 16.48 1.27 -2.18
C ALA A 16 16.35 1.34 -3.72
N ALA A 17 16.79 0.31 -4.45
CA ALA A 17 16.64 0.26 -5.90
C ALA A 17 15.17 0.28 -6.33
N ILE A 18 14.31 -0.50 -5.67
CA ILE A 18 12.86 -0.52 -5.92
C ILE A 18 12.25 0.85 -5.60
N VAL A 19 12.54 1.42 -4.42
CA VAL A 19 12.00 2.72 -4.00
C VAL A 19 12.41 3.82 -4.97
N CYS A 20 13.69 3.93 -5.32
CA CYS A 20 14.17 4.94 -6.27
C CYS A 20 13.59 4.74 -7.68
N GLY A 21 13.53 3.49 -8.15
CA GLY A 21 12.98 3.14 -9.46
C GLY A 21 11.50 3.48 -9.56
N LEU A 22 10.70 3.08 -8.55
CA LEU A 22 9.27 3.36 -8.50
C LEU A 22 8.96 4.83 -8.23
N PHE A 23 9.75 5.53 -7.40
CA PHE A 23 9.59 6.96 -7.21
C PHE A 23 9.72 7.70 -8.54
N ARG A 24 10.78 7.40 -9.31
CA ARG A 24 10.99 7.97 -10.65
C ARG A 24 9.90 7.56 -11.63
N PHE A 25 9.52 6.28 -11.65
CA PHE A 25 8.51 5.77 -12.57
C PHE A 25 7.14 6.40 -12.27
N ASN A 26 6.65 6.31 -11.03
CA ASN A 26 5.33 6.81 -10.63
C ASN A 26 5.20 8.33 -10.78
N TYR A 27 6.26 9.08 -10.46
CA TYR A 27 6.28 10.54 -10.67
C TYR A 27 6.06 10.91 -12.15
N ASN A 28 6.64 10.13 -13.07
CA ASN A 28 6.45 10.36 -14.51
C ASN A 28 5.15 9.74 -15.04
N SER A 29 4.76 8.55 -14.59
CA SER A 29 3.59 7.83 -15.12
C SER A 29 2.27 8.50 -14.77
N ALA A 30 2.15 9.14 -13.60
CA ALA A 30 0.97 9.94 -13.25
C ALA A 30 0.84 11.21 -14.11
N TYR A 31 1.89 11.64 -14.81
CA TYR A 31 1.96 12.92 -15.51
C TYR A 31 2.00 12.78 -17.05
N TYR A 32 2.43 11.64 -17.59
CA TYR A 32 2.75 11.52 -19.03
C TYR A 32 2.01 10.44 -19.82
N ASP A 33 1.59 9.32 -19.20
CA ASP A 33 1.21 8.14 -19.99
C ASP A 33 -0.26 7.69 -19.84
N GLY A 34 -1.02 8.16 -18.84
CA GLY A 34 -2.48 7.90 -18.70
C GLY A 34 -2.94 6.43 -18.53
N LEU A 35 -2.03 5.46 -18.69
CA LEU A 35 -2.35 4.03 -18.73
C LEU A 35 -2.29 3.37 -17.34
N TYR A 36 -3.47 3.13 -16.76
CA TYR A 36 -3.63 2.46 -15.46
C TYR A 36 -2.95 1.08 -15.41
N ASP A 37 -3.13 0.26 -16.44
CA ASP A 37 -2.59 -1.10 -16.49
C ASP A 37 -1.07 -1.11 -16.39
N ARG A 38 -0.41 -0.16 -17.06
CA ARG A 38 1.05 -0.01 -17.00
C ARG A 38 1.50 0.38 -15.60
N TYR A 39 0.78 1.31 -14.96
CA TYR A 39 1.07 1.70 -13.58
C TYR A 39 0.97 0.50 -12.64
N ILE A 40 -0.14 -0.24 -12.67
CA ILE A 40 -0.38 -1.39 -11.79
C ILE A 40 0.63 -2.51 -12.05
N ILE A 41 0.84 -2.90 -13.31
CA ILE A 41 1.74 -4.00 -13.67
C ILE A 41 3.18 -3.72 -13.24
N VAL A 42 3.72 -2.53 -13.55
CA VAL A 42 5.11 -2.20 -13.20
C VAL A 42 5.31 -2.19 -11.69
N ASN A 43 4.38 -1.58 -10.94
CA ASN A 43 4.45 -1.56 -9.49
C ASN A 43 4.33 -2.98 -8.90
N MET A 44 3.37 -3.79 -9.35
CA MET A 44 3.23 -5.16 -8.88
C MET A 44 4.49 -5.99 -9.15
N LEU A 45 5.05 -5.92 -10.36
CA LEU A 45 6.29 -6.61 -10.71
C LEU A 45 7.45 -6.22 -9.79
N ALA A 46 7.64 -4.93 -9.55
CA ALA A 46 8.70 -4.44 -8.68
C ALA A 46 8.49 -4.81 -7.20
N LEU A 47 7.25 -4.77 -6.70
CA LEU A 47 6.94 -4.90 -5.27
C LEU A 47 6.76 -6.35 -4.80
N ILE A 48 6.41 -7.30 -5.67
CA ILE A 48 6.29 -8.72 -5.29
C ILE A 48 7.36 -9.60 -5.92
N TRP A 49 7.59 -9.50 -7.24
CA TRP A 49 8.44 -10.46 -7.94
C TRP A 49 9.92 -10.27 -7.61
N VAL A 50 10.42 -9.03 -7.60
CA VAL A 50 11.82 -8.74 -7.24
C VAL A 50 12.12 -9.15 -5.78
N PRO A 51 11.30 -8.77 -4.77
CA PRO A 51 11.47 -9.26 -3.41
C PRO A 51 11.37 -10.79 -3.27
N MET A 52 10.37 -11.41 -3.90
CA MET A 52 10.18 -12.86 -3.82
C MET A 52 11.34 -13.63 -4.45
N ALA A 53 11.81 -13.21 -5.62
CA ALA A 53 12.98 -13.77 -6.28
C ALA A 53 14.24 -13.60 -5.40
N THR A 54 14.41 -12.44 -4.75
CA THR A 54 15.51 -12.22 -3.81
C THR A 54 15.44 -13.20 -2.63
N ILE A 55 14.27 -13.42 -2.05
CA ILE A 55 14.07 -14.35 -0.94
C ILE A 55 14.40 -15.79 -1.34
N ILE A 56 13.87 -16.25 -2.48
CA ILE A 56 13.99 -17.65 -2.91
C ILE A 56 15.37 -17.94 -3.50
N LEU A 57 15.86 -17.07 -4.39
CA LEU A 57 17.08 -17.35 -5.18
C LEU A 57 18.35 -16.89 -4.47
N VAL A 58 18.33 -15.71 -3.83
CA VAL A 58 19.52 -15.12 -3.17
C VAL A 58 19.62 -15.59 -1.72
N PHE A 59 18.54 -15.49 -0.95
CA PHE A 59 18.57 -15.88 0.47
C PHE A 59 18.35 -17.37 0.69
N ARG A 60 17.76 -18.08 -0.29
CA ARG A 60 17.33 -19.49 -0.17
C ARG A 60 16.54 -19.69 1.11
N ALA A 61 15.59 -18.79 1.36
CA ALA A 61 14.77 -18.74 2.56
C ALA A 61 13.30 -18.98 2.23
N ASN A 62 12.53 -19.48 3.20
CA ASN A 62 11.08 -19.59 3.07
C ASN A 62 10.47 -18.16 3.14
N PRO A 63 9.55 -17.77 2.22
CA PRO A 63 8.78 -16.53 2.29
C PRO A 63 8.09 -16.27 3.63
N GLU A 64 7.73 -17.32 4.38
CA GLU A 64 7.18 -17.21 5.74
C GLU A 64 8.11 -16.41 6.68
N SER A 65 9.43 -16.50 6.49
CA SER A 65 10.42 -15.71 7.25
C SER A 65 10.41 -14.21 6.95
N PHE A 66 9.58 -13.81 5.98
CA PHE A 66 9.25 -12.45 5.58
C PHE A 66 7.73 -12.20 5.65
N GLY A 67 7.00 -12.93 6.50
CA GLY A 67 5.62 -12.62 6.84
C GLY A 67 4.55 -13.13 5.88
N PHE A 68 4.90 -14.00 4.91
CA PHE A 68 3.94 -14.76 4.12
C PHE A 68 3.28 -15.89 4.94
N VAL A 69 2.65 -15.51 6.05
CA VAL A 69 1.96 -16.41 6.98
C VAL A 69 0.62 -15.78 7.34
N MET A 70 -0.44 -16.57 7.42
CA MET A 70 -1.72 -16.12 7.96
C MET A 70 -1.68 -16.15 9.49
N SER A 71 -1.91 -15.02 10.15
CA SER A 71 -2.03 -15.00 11.61
C SER A 71 -3.36 -15.60 12.04
N ILE A 72 -3.32 -16.71 12.78
CA ILE A 72 -4.50 -17.36 13.37
C ILE A 72 -4.95 -16.71 14.70
N ARG A 73 -4.15 -15.77 15.24
CA ARG A 73 -4.44 -15.15 16.54
C ARG A 73 -5.60 -14.17 16.43
N ARG A 74 -6.69 -14.44 17.13
CA ARG A 74 -7.89 -13.56 17.18
C ARG A 74 -7.54 -12.12 17.57
N GLN A 75 -6.62 -11.91 18.51
CA GLN A 75 -6.22 -10.58 18.97
C GLN A 75 -5.66 -9.71 17.85
N VAL A 76 -4.95 -10.29 16.87
CA VAL A 76 -4.41 -9.55 15.72
C VAL A 76 -5.56 -8.95 14.90
N TRP A 77 -6.59 -9.75 14.64
CA TRP A 77 -7.75 -9.30 13.87
C TRP A 77 -8.65 -8.33 14.64
N LEU A 78 -8.75 -8.47 15.97
CA LEU A 78 -9.42 -7.48 16.81
C LEU A 78 -8.70 -6.13 16.81
N ILE A 79 -7.37 -6.13 16.92
CA ILE A 79 -6.56 -4.90 16.80
C ILE A 79 -6.71 -4.31 15.40
N THR A 80 -6.67 -5.16 14.36
CA THR A 80 -6.86 -4.73 12.97
C THR A 80 -8.22 -4.06 12.77
N ALA A 81 -9.30 -4.66 13.30
CA ALA A 81 -10.64 -4.09 13.25
C ALA A 81 -10.75 -2.77 14.05
N ALA A 82 -10.13 -2.69 15.23
CA ALA A 82 -10.10 -1.47 16.02
C ALA A 82 -9.35 -0.33 15.32
N LEU A 83 -8.19 -0.64 14.71
CA LEU A 83 -7.45 0.31 13.89
C LEU A 83 -8.26 0.74 12.66
N PHE A 84 -8.95 -0.19 12.00
CA PHE A 84 -9.83 0.13 10.88
C PHE A 84 -10.96 1.07 11.31
N ALA A 85 -11.61 0.81 12.46
CA ALA A 85 -12.64 1.69 12.99
C ALA A 85 -12.09 3.11 13.25
N GLY A 86 -10.90 3.22 13.85
CA GLY A 86 -10.23 4.51 14.05
C GLY A 86 -9.91 5.22 12.74
N VAL A 87 -9.37 4.50 11.75
CA VAL A 87 -9.10 5.05 10.41
C VAL A 87 -10.39 5.47 9.71
N LEU A 88 -11.47 4.70 9.85
CA LEU A 88 -12.77 5.03 9.26
C LEU A 88 -13.34 6.34 9.81
N LEU A 89 -13.15 6.63 11.10
CA LEU A 89 -13.48 7.93 11.69
C LEU A 89 -12.70 9.06 11.03
N LEU A 90 -11.40 8.86 10.78
CA LEU A 90 -10.58 9.83 10.05
C LEU A 90 -11.03 9.97 8.59
N ILE A 91 -11.37 8.87 7.92
CA ILE A 91 -11.88 8.88 6.55
C ILE A 91 -13.16 9.73 6.43
N MET A 92 -14.09 9.61 7.37
CA MET A 92 -15.32 10.42 7.38
C MET A 92 -15.06 11.94 7.43
N ILE A 93 -13.92 12.34 7.98
CA ILE A 93 -13.49 13.74 8.04
C ILE A 93 -12.78 14.11 6.74
N VAL A 94 -11.75 13.36 6.35
CA VAL A 94 -10.89 13.71 5.21
C VAL A 94 -11.58 13.56 3.86
N ALA A 95 -12.57 12.66 3.72
CA ALA A 95 -13.36 12.50 2.49
C ALA A 95 -14.19 13.74 2.11
N ARG A 96 -14.34 14.70 3.05
CA ARG A 96 -14.99 16.00 2.82
C ARG A 96 -14.01 17.11 2.43
N MET A 97 -12.70 16.85 2.52
CA MET A 97 -11.67 17.82 2.19
C MET A 97 -11.43 17.85 0.69
N THR A 98 -11.34 19.04 0.10
CA THR A 98 -11.12 19.24 -1.33
C THR A 98 -9.90 18.47 -1.85
N ALA A 99 -8.78 18.53 -1.12
CA ALA A 99 -7.56 17.82 -1.48
C ALA A 99 -7.74 16.30 -1.66
N PHE A 100 -8.61 15.66 -0.86
CA PHE A 100 -8.92 14.24 -1.01
C PHE A 100 -9.94 14.00 -2.12
N GLN A 101 -10.96 14.85 -2.26
CA GLN A 101 -11.97 14.70 -3.31
C GLN A 101 -11.41 14.89 -4.72
N ASP A 102 -10.37 15.71 -4.85
CA ASP A 102 -9.71 15.97 -6.13
C ASP A 102 -8.72 14.88 -6.51
N TYR A 103 -8.11 14.22 -5.52
CA TYR A 103 -7.15 13.13 -5.73
C TYR A 103 -7.79 11.75 -5.82
N TYR A 104 -8.84 11.49 -5.03
CA TYR A 104 -9.51 10.19 -4.93
C TYR A 104 -10.88 10.17 -5.64
N PRO A 105 -11.34 9.01 -6.12
CA PRO A 105 -10.59 7.76 -6.24
C PRO A 105 -9.42 7.87 -7.23
N ILE A 106 -8.25 7.32 -6.89
CA ILE A 106 -7.01 7.53 -7.67
C ILE A 106 -7.14 7.06 -9.13
N PHE A 107 -7.90 5.99 -9.36
CA PHE A 107 -8.11 5.46 -10.71
C PHE A 107 -8.90 6.41 -11.63
N ARG A 108 -9.60 7.42 -11.08
CA ARG A 108 -10.21 8.51 -11.87
C ARG A 108 -9.18 9.31 -12.67
N LEU A 109 -7.93 9.32 -12.23
CA LEU A 109 -6.84 10.06 -12.87
C LEU A 109 -6.26 9.34 -14.10
N PHE A 110 -6.83 8.20 -14.50
CA PHE A 110 -6.37 7.40 -15.64
C PHE A 110 -7.45 7.29 -16.70
N ASP A 111 -7.06 7.45 -17.96
CA ASP A 111 -7.97 7.54 -19.12
C ASP A 111 -8.92 6.34 -19.24
N GLY A 112 -8.48 5.14 -18.81
CA GLY A 112 -9.27 3.92 -18.83
C GLY A 112 -10.53 3.96 -17.94
N PHE A 113 -10.62 4.92 -17.01
CA PHE A 113 -11.75 5.07 -16.10
C PHE A 113 -12.69 6.23 -16.42
N GLU A 114 -12.36 7.07 -17.41
CA GLU A 114 -13.23 8.17 -17.88
C GLU A 114 -14.71 7.76 -18.04
N PRO A 115 -15.04 6.60 -18.65
CA PRO A 115 -16.45 6.20 -18.82
C PRO A 115 -17.23 6.03 -17.50
N ALA A 116 -16.56 5.67 -16.40
CA ALA A 116 -17.20 5.56 -15.09
C ALA A 116 -17.53 6.92 -14.49
N PHE A 117 -16.77 7.97 -14.85
CA PHE A 117 -16.84 9.30 -14.25
C PHE A 117 -17.43 10.38 -15.17
N ALA A 118 -17.91 10.03 -16.37
CA ALA A 118 -18.43 10.97 -17.35
C ALA A 118 -19.59 11.89 -16.85
N GLY A 119 -20.30 11.52 -15.79
CA GLY A 119 -21.34 12.34 -15.15
C GLY A 119 -21.04 12.69 -13.69
N TYR A 120 -19.84 12.39 -13.19
CA TYR A 120 -19.43 12.65 -11.81
C TYR A 120 -19.20 14.17 -11.60
N PRO A 121 -19.69 14.78 -10.51
CA PRO A 121 -20.25 14.16 -9.30
C PRO A 121 -21.75 13.81 -9.35
N SER A 122 -22.50 14.22 -10.36
CA SER A 122 -23.96 14.02 -10.47
C SER A 122 -24.41 12.57 -10.62
N THR A 123 -23.54 11.71 -11.13
CA THR A 123 -23.76 10.27 -11.22
C THR A 123 -22.80 9.51 -10.32
N ASN A 124 -23.29 8.42 -9.72
CA ASN A 124 -22.45 7.54 -8.93
C ASN A 124 -21.70 6.56 -9.86
N PRO A 125 -20.35 6.60 -9.92
CA PRO A 125 -19.54 5.74 -10.78
C PRO A 125 -19.74 4.24 -10.46
N PHE A 126 -20.01 3.88 -9.19
CA PHE A 126 -20.25 2.50 -8.78
C PHE A 126 -21.56 1.92 -9.32
N THR A 127 -22.54 2.76 -9.64
CA THR A 127 -23.79 2.32 -10.29
C THR A 127 -23.75 2.49 -11.80
N GLN A 128 -23.04 3.51 -12.30
CA GLN A 128 -22.91 3.79 -13.73
C GLN A 128 -22.04 2.74 -14.44
N ALA A 129 -20.93 2.34 -13.82
CA ALA A 129 -19.97 1.40 -14.39
C ALA A 129 -19.51 0.36 -13.35
N PRO A 130 -20.43 -0.49 -12.82
CA PRO A 130 -20.15 -1.37 -11.69
C PRO A 130 -18.99 -2.34 -11.95
N TRP A 131 -18.89 -2.89 -13.15
CA TRP A 131 -17.82 -3.82 -13.50
C TRP A 131 -16.46 -3.14 -13.60
N LEU A 132 -16.42 -1.92 -14.12
CA LEU A 132 -15.18 -1.15 -14.19
C LEU A 132 -14.72 -0.73 -12.79
N MET A 133 -15.65 -0.35 -11.90
CA MET A 133 -15.33 -0.06 -10.50
C MET A 133 -14.91 -1.30 -9.72
N LEU A 134 -15.53 -2.46 -9.97
CA LEU A 134 -15.09 -3.73 -9.38
C LEU A 134 -13.66 -4.07 -9.83
N TYR A 135 -13.38 -3.93 -11.13
CA TYR A 135 -12.03 -4.08 -11.67
C TYR A 135 -11.05 -3.12 -11.00
N ALA A 136 -11.39 -1.84 -10.85
CA ALA A 136 -10.56 -0.84 -10.18
C ALA A 136 -10.21 -1.26 -8.74
N GLN A 137 -11.22 -1.64 -7.95
CA GLN A 137 -11.04 -1.99 -6.54
C GLN A 137 -10.27 -3.29 -6.35
N ALA A 138 -10.49 -4.28 -7.22
CA ALA A 138 -9.79 -5.57 -7.16
C ALA A 138 -8.33 -5.45 -7.62
N SER A 139 -8.07 -4.77 -8.73
CA SER A 139 -6.72 -4.56 -9.26
C SER A 139 -5.89 -3.66 -8.34
N TYR A 140 -6.47 -2.57 -7.82
CA TYR A 140 -5.81 -1.74 -6.82
C TYR A 140 -5.58 -2.49 -5.50
N GLY A 141 -6.52 -3.36 -5.09
CA GLY A 141 -6.33 -4.28 -3.97
C GLY A 141 -5.13 -5.21 -4.16
N MET A 142 -4.96 -5.79 -5.35
CA MET A 142 -3.80 -6.62 -5.65
C MET A 142 -2.48 -5.82 -5.65
N TYR A 143 -2.53 -4.58 -6.14
CA TYR A 143 -1.41 -3.64 -6.00
C TYR A 143 -1.07 -3.38 -4.52
N LEU A 144 -2.06 -3.11 -3.66
CA LEU A 144 -1.87 -2.92 -2.22
C LEU A 144 -1.34 -4.17 -1.54
N PHE A 145 -1.75 -5.37 -1.97
CA PHE A 145 -1.17 -6.62 -1.46
C PHE A 145 0.35 -6.66 -1.72
N CYS A 146 0.78 -6.32 -2.94
CA CYS A 146 2.19 -6.27 -3.30
C CYS A 146 2.93 -5.18 -2.52
N TRP A 147 2.31 -4.01 -2.38
CA TRP A 147 2.81 -2.88 -1.59
C TRP A 147 3.04 -3.27 -0.13
N GLU A 148 2.03 -3.83 0.54
CA GLU A 148 2.13 -4.29 1.92
C GLU A 148 3.19 -5.37 2.10
N PHE A 149 3.29 -6.31 1.15
CA PHE A 149 4.34 -7.32 1.21
C PHE A 149 5.74 -6.69 1.11
N PHE A 150 5.95 -5.74 0.19
CA PHE A 150 7.24 -5.07 0.06
C PHE A 150 7.66 -4.37 1.36
N PHE A 151 6.76 -3.61 1.98
CA PHE A 151 7.07 -2.83 3.17
C PHE A 151 7.13 -3.68 4.45
N TRP A 152 6.07 -4.39 4.77
CA TRP A 152 5.94 -5.11 6.04
C TRP A 152 6.52 -6.52 5.98
N GLY A 153 6.56 -7.10 4.78
CA GLY A 153 7.19 -8.38 4.52
C GLY A 153 8.68 -8.23 4.30
N PHE A 154 9.06 -7.77 3.11
CA PHE A 154 10.44 -7.74 2.64
C PHE A 154 11.34 -6.75 3.41
N LEU A 155 10.99 -5.47 3.42
CA LEU A 155 11.78 -4.42 4.08
C LEU A 155 11.82 -4.63 5.59
N LEU A 156 10.67 -4.61 6.27
CA LEU A 156 10.61 -4.67 7.74
C LEU A 156 11.25 -5.94 8.30
N PHE A 157 10.83 -7.13 7.85
CA PHE A 157 11.38 -8.38 8.38
C PHE A 157 12.81 -8.67 7.90
N GLY A 158 13.26 -8.05 6.81
CA GLY A 158 14.66 -8.10 6.37
C GLY A 158 15.58 -7.20 7.18
N LEU A 159 15.16 -5.97 7.45
CA LEU A 159 15.91 -4.97 8.23
C LEU A 159 16.02 -5.37 9.71
N GLN A 160 14.94 -5.90 10.31
CA GLN A 160 14.94 -6.24 11.74
C GLN A 160 16.02 -7.28 12.12
N ARG A 161 16.47 -8.12 11.17
CA ARG A 161 17.37 -9.25 11.45
C ARG A 161 18.71 -8.83 12.04
N SER A 162 19.15 -7.62 11.73
CA SER A 162 20.43 -7.06 12.19
C SER A 162 20.29 -5.70 12.86
N LEU A 163 19.27 -4.91 12.49
CA LEU A 163 19.08 -3.56 13.02
C LEU A 163 18.13 -3.52 14.24
N GLY A 164 17.42 -4.62 14.52
CA GLY A 164 16.37 -4.67 15.53
C GLY A 164 15.06 -4.03 15.07
N SER A 165 13.98 -4.31 15.81
CA SER A 165 12.62 -3.95 15.40
C SER A 165 12.39 -2.44 15.32
N PHE A 166 12.90 -1.67 16.28
CA PHE A 166 12.71 -0.21 16.32
C PHE A 166 13.27 0.48 15.08
N VAL A 167 14.55 0.25 14.78
CA VAL A 167 15.22 0.86 13.61
C VAL A 167 14.57 0.39 12.32
N ALA A 168 14.20 -0.90 12.22
CA ALA A 168 13.53 -1.44 11.05
C ALA A 168 12.18 -0.76 10.77
N VAL A 169 11.36 -0.54 11.81
CA VAL A 169 10.07 0.19 11.68
C VAL A 169 10.30 1.62 11.24
N VAL A 170 11.26 2.34 11.83
CA VAL A 170 11.52 3.74 11.46
C VAL A 170 11.99 3.85 10.01
N LEU A 171 12.98 3.05 9.59
CA LEU A 171 13.51 3.10 8.23
C LEU A 171 12.45 2.72 7.19
N GLN A 172 11.68 1.69 7.47
CA GLN A 172 10.60 1.29 6.58
C GLN A 172 9.50 2.37 6.53
N ALA A 173 9.12 2.98 7.65
CA ALA A 173 8.08 4.01 7.68
C ALA A 173 8.50 5.28 6.93
N VAL A 174 9.79 5.63 6.99
CA VAL A 174 10.35 6.71 6.16
C VAL A 174 10.23 6.38 4.67
N ALA A 175 10.65 5.18 4.26
CA ALA A 175 10.53 4.76 2.85
C ALA A 175 9.06 4.74 2.38
N PHE A 176 8.14 4.29 3.24
CA PHE A 176 6.70 4.29 2.97
C PHE A 176 6.16 5.70 2.78
N GLY A 177 6.46 6.62 3.70
CA GLY A 177 6.00 8.01 3.60
C GLY A 177 6.58 8.76 2.41
N LEU A 178 7.84 8.48 2.03
CA LEU A 178 8.44 9.06 0.82
C LEU A 178 7.72 8.64 -0.46
N LEU A 179 7.19 7.41 -0.55
CA LEU A 179 6.41 6.97 -1.70
C LEU A 179 4.94 7.45 -1.67
N HIS A 180 4.54 8.19 -0.63
CA HIS A 180 3.30 8.97 -0.60
C HIS A 180 3.52 10.44 -0.98
N TRP A 181 4.70 10.79 -1.48
CA TRP A 181 5.01 12.16 -1.89
C TRP A 181 3.97 12.72 -2.85
N GLY A 182 3.49 13.93 -2.57
CA GLY A 182 2.49 14.63 -3.37
C GLY A 182 1.04 14.20 -3.12
N LYS A 183 0.80 13.17 -2.30
CA LYS A 183 -0.55 12.75 -1.92
C LYS A 183 -1.06 13.53 -0.70
N PRO A 184 -2.38 13.77 -0.58
CA PRO A 184 -2.93 14.54 0.54
C PRO A 184 -2.68 13.89 1.91
N GLU A 185 -2.50 12.58 1.96
CA GLU A 185 -2.20 11.79 3.15
C GLU A 185 -0.70 11.60 3.44
N MET A 186 0.19 12.31 2.74
CA MET A 186 1.64 12.12 2.90
C MET A 186 2.12 12.24 4.35
N LEU A 187 1.75 13.30 5.08
CA LEU A 187 2.15 13.47 6.48
C LEU A 187 1.60 12.37 7.41
N PRO A 188 0.29 12.06 7.42
CA PRO A 188 -0.23 10.98 8.25
C PRO A 188 0.29 9.60 7.82
N SER A 189 0.77 9.41 6.59
CA SER A 189 1.33 8.14 6.12
C SER A 189 2.58 7.70 6.91
N PHE A 190 3.38 8.64 7.44
CA PHE A 190 4.53 8.28 8.31
C PHE A 190 4.06 7.65 9.62
N ALA A 191 3.05 8.25 10.26
CA ALA A 191 2.46 7.72 11.49
C ALA A 191 1.74 6.39 11.22
N GLY A 192 0.96 6.33 10.14
CA GLY A 192 0.33 5.09 9.66
C GLY A 192 1.36 4.00 9.43
N GLY A 193 2.50 4.33 8.83
CA GLY A 193 3.57 3.39 8.57
C GLY A 193 4.17 2.80 9.85
N ILE A 194 4.35 3.61 10.89
CA ILE A 194 4.81 3.12 12.19
C ILE A 194 3.78 2.17 12.82
N ILE A 195 2.49 2.56 12.84
CA ILE A 195 1.40 1.76 13.40
C ILE A 195 1.27 0.41 12.69
N MET A 196 1.29 0.44 11.36
CA MET A 196 1.24 -0.74 10.52
C MET A 196 2.47 -1.64 10.70
N GLY A 197 3.66 -1.06 10.84
CA GLY A 197 4.88 -1.81 11.13
C GLY A 197 4.83 -2.53 12.47
N MET A 198 4.30 -1.88 13.50
CA MET A 198 4.07 -2.51 14.81
C MET A 198 3.03 -3.65 14.70
N LEU A 199 1.93 -3.45 13.97
CA LEU A 199 0.93 -4.48 13.73
C LEU A 199 1.55 -5.70 13.01
N ALA A 200 2.36 -5.46 11.98
CA ALA A 200 3.03 -6.52 11.23
C ALA A 200 4.00 -7.33 12.10
N LEU A 201 4.82 -6.66 12.91
CA LEU A 201 5.71 -7.32 13.88
C LEU A 201 4.93 -8.15 14.90
N TYR A 202 3.88 -7.56 15.47
CA TYR A 202 3.02 -8.24 16.43
C TYR A 202 2.36 -9.48 15.81
N ALA A 203 1.85 -9.36 14.58
CA ALA A 203 1.21 -10.43 13.83
C ALA A 203 2.19 -11.47 13.27
N LYS A 204 3.46 -11.10 13.08
CA LYS A 204 4.45 -11.83 12.27
C LYS A 204 3.95 -12.06 10.83
N SER A 205 3.20 -11.11 10.29
CA SER A 205 2.53 -11.20 9.00
C SER A 205 2.20 -9.81 8.46
N PHE A 206 2.29 -9.62 7.15
CA PHE A 206 1.80 -8.41 6.49
C PHE A 206 0.30 -8.44 6.19
N LEU A 207 -0.34 -9.62 6.22
CA LEU A 207 -1.73 -9.80 5.78
C LEU A 207 -2.76 -8.97 6.56
N PRO A 208 -2.68 -8.83 7.90
CA PRO A 208 -3.61 -7.97 8.63
C PRO A 208 -3.47 -6.50 8.22
N VAL A 209 -2.25 -6.06 7.89
CA VAL A 209 -2.00 -4.71 7.40
C VAL A 209 -2.60 -4.53 6.00
N PHE A 210 -2.46 -5.53 5.12
CA PHE A 210 -3.11 -5.53 3.81
C PHE A 210 -4.62 -5.41 3.90
N VAL A 211 -5.25 -6.22 4.75
CA VAL A 211 -6.71 -6.15 4.95
C VAL A 211 -7.12 -4.78 5.47
N LEU A 212 -6.38 -4.23 6.45
CA LEU A 212 -6.62 -2.89 6.98
C LEU A 212 -6.54 -1.82 5.88
N HIS A 213 -5.45 -1.82 5.10
CA HIS A 213 -5.19 -0.79 4.10
C HIS A 213 -6.16 -0.90 2.92
N TRP A 214 -6.46 -2.11 2.45
CA TRP A 214 -7.41 -2.29 1.36
C TRP A 214 -8.83 -1.89 1.76
N ALA A 215 -9.27 -2.25 2.98
CA ALA A 215 -10.56 -1.80 3.51
C ALA A 215 -10.62 -0.28 3.66
N ALA A 216 -9.53 0.36 4.14
CA ALA A 216 -9.42 1.80 4.23
C ALA A 216 -9.49 2.48 2.84
N SER A 217 -8.80 1.91 1.83
CA SER A 217 -8.83 2.42 0.45
C SER A 217 -10.24 2.38 -0.14
N ILE A 218 -10.94 1.23 -0.04
CA ILE A 218 -12.33 1.10 -0.52
C ILE A 218 -13.23 2.11 0.20
N SER A 219 -13.08 2.23 1.52
CA SER A 219 -13.90 3.15 2.33
C SER A 219 -13.70 4.60 1.92
N LEU A 220 -12.45 5.01 1.67
CA LEU A 220 -12.12 6.35 1.21
C LEU A 220 -12.74 6.65 -0.15
N ASP A 221 -12.55 5.76 -1.13
CA ASP A 221 -13.09 5.94 -2.48
C ASP A 221 -14.62 6.07 -2.47
N VAL A 222 -15.29 5.18 -1.72
CA VAL A 222 -16.76 5.22 -1.56
C VAL A 222 -17.20 6.50 -0.86
N MET A 223 -16.55 6.89 0.24
CA MET A 223 -16.94 8.10 0.98
C MET A 223 -16.69 9.38 0.18
N VAL A 224 -15.60 9.47 -0.57
CA VAL A 224 -15.32 10.62 -1.45
C VAL A 224 -16.39 10.73 -2.54
N VAL A 225 -16.79 9.61 -3.15
CA VAL A 225 -17.87 9.60 -4.14
C VAL A 225 -19.20 10.05 -3.54
N LEU A 226 -19.54 9.57 -2.34
CA LEU A 226 -20.82 9.89 -1.69
C LEU A 226 -20.87 11.31 -1.10
N MET A 227 -19.73 11.89 -0.73
CA MET A 227 -19.66 13.17 -0.02
C MET A 227 -19.20 14.35 -0.89
N ARG A 228 -18.89 14.13 -2.17
CA ARG A 228 -18.55 15.23 -3.08
C ARG A 228 -19.81 16.07 -3.35
N PRO A 229 -19.77 17.40 -3.15
CA PRO A 229 -20.89 18.27 -3.48
C PRO A 229 -21.28 18.17 -4.96
N GLN A 230 -22.58 18.31 -5.22
CA GLN A 230 -23.19 18.34 -6.55
C GLN A 230 -23.09 19.71 -7.19
#